data_AF-A0A438CLY8-F1
#
_entry.id   AF-A0A438CLY8-F1
#
_cell.length_a   1.000
_cell.length_b   1.000
_cell.length_c   1.000
_cell.angle_alpha   90.00
_cell.angle_beta   90.00
_cell.angle_gamma   90.00
#
_symmetry.space_group_name_H-M   'P 1'
#
loop_
_entity.id
_entity.type
_entity.pdbx_description
1 polymer ?
#
loop_
_entity_poly.entity_id
_entity_poly.type
_entity_poly.pdbx_seq_one_letter_code
_entity_poly.pdbx_strand_id
1 'polypeptide(L)'
;MSEVALANPVEMENMVVRCGEEVSELLDRSEEAGIEEIVEIMSGFSRDGEEASNINKLQARKAVMSRMLVKSLQAGDAVFERISHAVYLAARGVVLAGNGPQGRKLAEMALRRVGAVDLTDRVVEAAEISLAAATVSVNVHGQWYTYLTDNM
;
A
#
# COMPACT_ATOMS: atom_id res chain seq x y z
N MET A 1 -1.07 10.43 34.25
CA MET A 1 -1.10 10.90 32.85
C MET A 1 0.06 11.86 32.68
N SER A 2 1.09 11.49 31.94
CA SER A 2 2.17 12.38 31.55
C SER A 2 2.46 12.09 30.09
N GLU A 3 1.77 12.81 29.23
CA GLU A 3 1.97 12.84 27.79
C GLU A 3 2.94 14.01 27.55
N VAL A 4 4.24 13.71 27.51
CA VAL A 4 5.32 14.65 27.13
C VAL A 4 6.32 13.77 26.37
N ALA A 5 6.69 14.04 25.13
CA ALA A 5 7.02 15.33 24.54
C ALA A 5 6.40 15.55 23.16
N LEU A 6 6.13 16.82 22.85
CA LEU A 6 5.80 17.32 21.52
C LEU A 6 6.94 16.97 20.55
N ALA A 7 6.82 15.83 19.85
CA ALA A 7 7.62 15.58 18.66
C ALA A 7 7.33 16.71 17.67
N ASN A 8 8.38 17.36 17.17
CA ASN A 8 8.27 18.36 16.12
C ASN A 8 7.48 17.74 14.94
N PRO A 9 6.41 18.37 14.44
CA PRO A 9 5.62 17.82 13.33
C PRO A 9 6.48 17.38 12.14
N VAL A 10 7.55 18.11 11.85
CA VAL A 10 8.51 17.79 10.79
C VAL A 10 9.30 16.52 11.09
N GLU A 11 9.72 16.31 12.35
CA GLU A 11 10.42 15.09 12.76
C GLU A 11 9.51 13.86 12.69
N MET A 12 8.24 14.03 13.05
CA MET A 12 7.25 12.96 12.93
C MET A 12 6.97 12.61 11.47
N GLU A 13 6.82 13.62 10.59
CA GLU A 13 6.64 13.40 9.15
C GLU A 13 7.85 12.68 8.54
N ASN A 14 9.07 13.13 8.85
CA ASN A 14 10.31 12.47 8.41
C ASN A 14 10.43 11.04 8.94
N MET A 15 9.94 10.77 10.14
CA MET A 15 9.91 9.41 10.70
C MET A 15 8.95 8.50 9.94
N VAL A 16 7.76 9.00 9.60
CA VAL A 16 6.77 8.26 8.81
C VAL A 16 7.29 7.98 7.40
N VAL A 17 7.91 8.97 6.74
CA VAL A 17 8.51 8.80 5.41
C VAL A 17 9.57 7.71 5.42
N ARG A 18 10.56 7.79 6.32
CA ARG A 18 11.62 6.76 6.42
C ARG A 18 11.07 5.38 6.74
N CYS A 19 10.08 5.29 7.63
CA CYS A 19 9.42 4.02 7.92
C CYS A 19 8.74 3.46 6.66
N GLY A 20 8.10 4.30 5.86
CA GLY A 20 7.50 3.91 4.58
C GLY A 20 8.52 3.44 3.56
N GLU A 21 9.66 4.13 3.45
CA GLU A 21 10.78 3.76 2.57
C GLU A 21 11.37 2.40 2.96
N GLU A 22 11.68 2.17 4.24
CA GLU A 22 12.25 0.89 4.71
C GLU A 22 11.26 -0.28 4.53
N VAL A 23 9.97 -0.04 4.77
CA VAL A 23 8.93 -1.05 4.50
C VAL A 23 8.81 -1.33 3.00
N SER A 24 8.85 -0.30 2.14
CA SER A 24 8.83 -0.51 0.68
C SER A 24 10.06 -1.31 0.23
N GLU A 25 11.24 -0.97 0.73
CA GLU A 25 12.49 -1.67 0.39
C GLU A 25 12.46 -3.15 0.82
N LEU A 26 11.87 -3.46 1.99
CA LEU A 26 11.64 -4.83 2.43
C LEU A 26 10.73 -5.58 1.44
N LEU A 27 9.59 -4.98 1.09
CA LEU A 27 8.59 -5.59 0.20
C LEU A 27 9.09 -5.73 -1.24
N ASP A 28 9.96 -4.84 -1.70
CA ASP A 28 10.53 -4.89 -3.05
C ASP A 28 11.65 -5.95 -3.15
N ARG A 29 12.25 -6.37 -2.03
CA ARG A 29 13.34 -7.36 -1.99
C ARG A 29 12.91 -8.78 -1.66
N SER A 30 11.79 -8.96 -0.96
CA SER A 30 11.37 -10.26 -0.45
C SER A 30 9.88 -10.51 -0.68
N GLU A 31 9.57 -11.49 -1.52
CA GLU A 31 8.19 -11.98 -1.73
C GLU A 31 7.64 -12.67 -0.47
N GLU A 32 8.52 -13.13 0.43
CA GLU A 32 8.15 -13.83 1.67
C GLU A 32 7.98 -12.88 2.86
N ALA A 33 8.17 -11.56 2.67
CA ALA A 33 8.02 -10.58 3.76
C ALA A 33 6.59 -10.62 4.33
N GLY A 34 6.50 -10.89 5.64
CA GLY A 34 5.24 -11.02 6.36
C GLY A 34 4.96 -9.86 7.32
N ILE A 35 3.91 -10.05 8.11
CA ILE A 35 3.48 -9.09 9.14
C ILE A 35 4.56 -8.90 10.21
N GLU A 36 5.32 -9.94 10.53
CA GLU A 36 6.33 -9.89 11.60
C GLU A 36 7.47 -8.96 11.21
N GLU A 37 8.00 -9.08 9.99
CA GLU A 37 9.08 -8.26 9.47
C GLU A 37 8.68 -6.79 9.32
N ILE A 38 7.47 -6.53 8.83
CA ILE A 38 6.93 -5.16 8.72
C ILE A 38 6.82 -4.53 10.12
N VAL A 39 6.32 -5.27 11.11
CA VAL A 39 6.19 -4.78 12.49
C VAL A 39 7.55 -4.57 13.14
N GLU A 40 8.55 -5.39 12.82
CA GLU A 40 9.92 -5.19 13.29
C GLU A 40 10.44 -3.81 12.87
N ILE A 41 10.35 -3.48 11.57
CA ILE A 41 10.73 -2.18 11.01
C ILE A 41 9.96 -1.06 11.72
N MET A 42 8.62 -1.13 11.73
CA MET A 42 7.77 -0.08 12.33
C MET A 42 8.08 0.15 13.83
N SER A 43 8.40 -0.92 14.56
CA SER A 43 8.72 -0.83 15.99
C SER A 43 10.06 -0.14 16.25
N GLY A 44 11.02 -0.24 15.32
CA GLY A 44 12.34 0.39 15.38
C GLY A 44 12.27 1.92 15.38
N PHE A 45 11.31 2.48 14.62
CA PHE A 45 11.06 3.93 14.57
C PHE A 45 10.42 4.48 15.83
N SER A 46 9.81 3.63 16.65
CA SER A 46 9.00 4.06 17.76
C SER A 46 9.71 4.04 19.12
N ARG A 47 11.04 4.06 19.09
CA ARG A 47 11.90 4.04 20.28
C ARG A 47 11.86 5.39 20.97
N ASP A 48 11.11 5.45 22.06
CA ASP A 48 11.23 6.52 23.05
C ASP A 48 12.59 6.40 23.75
N GLY A 49 13.26 7.53 24.00
CA GLY A 49 14.65 7.63 24.43
C GLY A 49 15.01 6.97 25.77
N GLU A 50 14.07 6.36 26.49
CA GLU A 50 14.28 5.75 27.81
C GLU A 50 13.91 4.26 27.91
N GLU A 51 13.39 3.61 26.86
CA GLU A 51 12.79 2.27 26.97
C GLU A 51 13.70 1.12 26.48
N ALA A 52 15.01 1.21 26.69
CA ALA A 52 15.90 0.06 26.47
C ALA A 52 15.77 -1.04 27.56
N SER A 53 15.03 -0.77 28.65
CA SER A 53 14.98 -1.63 29.84
C SER A 53 13.75 -2.56 29.94
N ASN A 54 12.71 -2.39 29.11
CA ASN A 54 11.47 -3.19 29.21
C ASN A 54 11.17 -3.99 27.94
N ILE A 55 11.91 -5.09 27.72
CA ILE A 55 11.68 -6.06 26.64
C ILE A 55 10.20 -6.49 26.56
N ASN A 56 9.57 -6.74 27.71
CA ASN A 56 8.16 -7.13 27.81
C ASN A 56 7.20 -6.07 27.24
N LYS A 57 7.51 -4.77 27.43
CA LYS A 57 6.69 -3.66 26.91
C LYS A 57 6.84 -3.54 25.39
N LEU A 58 8.05 -3.73 24.86
CA LEU A 58 8.30 -3.74 23.43
C LEU A 58 7.56 -4.90 22.74
N GLN A 59 7.62 -6.11 23.30
CA GLN A 59 6.91 -7.28 22.78
C GLN A 59 5.39 -7.08 22.80
N ALA A 60 4.83 -6.55 23.90
CA ALA A 60 3.41 -6.23 23.99
C ALA A 60 2.99 -5.22 22.91
N ARG A 61 3.83 -4.21 22.64
CA ARG A 61 3.59 -3.22 21.59
C ARG A 61 3.64 -3.81 20.19
N LYS A 62 4.65 -4.63 19.88
CA LYS A 62 4.74 -5.37 18.61
C LYS A 62 3.49 -6.21 18.40
N ALA A 63 3.03 -6.95 19.41
CA ALA A 63 1.81 -7.73 19.32
C ALA A 63 0.56 -6.88 19.03
N VAL A 64 0.46 -5.66 19.58
CA VAL A 64 -0.61 -4.71 19.23
C VAL A 64 -0.48 -4.25 17.77
N MET A 65 0.72 -3.85 17.34
CA MET A 65 1.00 -3.43 15.96
C MET A 65 0.65 -4.52 14.95
N SER A 66 1.07 -5.78 15.19
CA SER A 66 0.75 -6.92 14.33
C SER A 66 -0.77 -7.12 14.20
N ARG A 67 -1.50 -7.07 15.31
CA ARG A 67 -2.97 -7.21 15.26
C ARG A 67 -3.64 -6.07 14.50
N MET A 68 -3.18 -4.84 14.69
CA MET A 68 -3.71 -3.68 13.98
C MET A 68 -3.40 -3.76 12.48
N LEU A 69 -2.18 -4.14 12.12
CA LEU A 69 -1.77 -4.30 10.74
C LEU A 69 -2.60 -5.38 10.05
N VAL A 70 -2.69 -6.58 10.64
CA VAL A 70 -3.53 -7.67 10.12
C VAL A 70 -4.97 -7.21 9.92
N LYS A 71 -5.55 -6.54 10.92
CA LYS A 71 -6.92 -6.03 10.81
C LYS A 71 -7.06 -5.01 9.68
N SER A 72 -6.13 -4.07 9.56
CA SER A 72 -6.16 -3.04 8.51
C SER A 72 -5.98 -3.59 7.08
N LEU A 73 -5.47 -4.82 6.96
CA LEU A 73 -5.30 -5.53 5.69
C LEU A 73 -6.48 -6.49 5.38
N GLN A 74 -7.40 -6.70 6.33
CA GLN A 74 -8.55 -7.57 6.12
C GLN A 74 -9.61 -6.87 5.25
N ALA A 75 -10.20 -7.63 4.32
CA ALA A 75 -11.34 -7.18 3.54
C ALA A 75 -12.49 -6.75 4.45
N GLY A 76 -13.13 -5.62 4.11
CA GLY A 76 -14.17 -5.01 4.94
C GLY A 76 -13.66 -4.14 6.10
N ASP A 77 -12.36 -4.08 6.39
CA ASP A 77 -11.83 -3.04 7.26
C ASP A 77 -11.82 -1.69 6.55
N ALA A 78 -12.18 -0.63 7.27
CA ALA A 78 -12.33 0.71 6.69
C ALA A 78 -11.01 1.24 6.11
N VAL A 79 -9.86 0.84 6.66
CA VAL A 79 -8.54 1.23 6.12
C VAL A 79 -8.29 0.52 4.81
N PHE A 80 -8.51 -0.81 4.77
CA PHE A 80 -8.37 -1.61 3.56
C PHE A 80 -9.23 -1.05 2.42
N GLU A 81 -10.53 -0.87 2.67
CA GLU A 81 -11.49 -0.36 1.66
C GLU A 81 -11.12 1.04 1.16
N ARG A 82 -10.66 1.91 2.06
CA ARG A 82 -10.26 3.27 1.68
C ARG A 82 -9.04 3.27 0.76
N ILE A 83 -8.03 2.47 1.09
CA ILE A 83 -6.78 2.39 0.32
C ILE A 83 -7.01 1.65 -0.99
N SER A 84 -7.63 0.48 -0.96
CA SER A 84 -7.90 -0.34 -2.15
C SER A 84 -8.77 0.42 -3.16
N HIS A 85 -9.79 1.15 -2.70
CA HIS A 85 -10.61 1.98 -3.58
C HIS A 85 -9.83 3.15 -4.19
N ALA A 86 -8.91 3.77 -3.46
CA ALA A 86 -8.04 4.82 -4.01
C ALA A 86 -7.10 4.26 -5.10
N VAL A 87 -6.48 3.10 -4.85
CA VAL A 87 -5.64 2.40 -5.84
C VAL A 87 -6.47 1.98 -7.06
N TYR A 88 -7.68 1.45 -6.85
CA TYR A 88 -8.60 1.10 -7.94
C TYR A 88 -8.94 2.31 -8.80
N LEU A 89 -9.30 3.45 -8.20
CA LEU A 89 -9.61 4.67 -8.96
C LEU A 89 -8.39 5.19 -9.71
N ALA A 90 -7.20 5.10 -9.11
CA ALA A 90 -5.96 5.49 -9.74
C ALA A 90 -5.65 4.63 -10.97
N ALA A 91 -5.64 3.31 -10.81
CA ALA A 91 -5.43 2.35 -11.90
C ALA A 91 -6.49 2.51 -13.00
N ARG A 92 -7.77 2.66 -12.63
CA ARG A 92 -8.86 2.91 -13.58
C ARG A 92 -8.65 4.21 -14.36
N GLY A 93 -8.15 5.26 -13.71
CA GLY A 93 -7.81 6.51 -14.38
C GLY A 93 -6.77 6.31 -15.48
N VAL A 94 -5.73 5.52 -15.21
CA VAL A 94 -4.67 5.18 -16.18
C VAL A 94 -5.21 4.29 -17.30
N VAL A 95 -5.98 3.25 -16.98
CA VAL A 95 -6.56 2.35 -17.99
C VAL A 95 -7.47 3.10 -18.96
N LEU A 96 -8.27 4.05 -18.48
CA LEU A 96 -9.25 4.77 -19.31
C LEU A 96 -8.67 5.99 -20.03
N ALA A 97 -7.73 6.70 -19.42
CA ALA A 97 -7.14 7.93 -19.99
C ALA A 97 -5.73 7.72 -20.57
N GLY A 98 -5.21 6.49 -20.53
CA GLY A 98 -3.85 6.14 -20.95
C GLY A 98 -2.78 6.52 -19.93
N ASN A 99 -1.52 6.17 -20.23
CA ASN A 99 -0.36 6.48 -19.38
C ASN A 99 0.23 7.89 -19.58
N GLY A 100 -0.40 8.71 -20.45
CA GLY A 100 0.01 10.09 -20.68
C GLY A 100 -0.26 11.00 -19.47
N PRO A 101 0.03 12.31 -19.61
CA PRO A 101 -0.12 13.29 -18.53
C PRO A 101 -1.52 13.31 -17.89
N GLN A 102 -2.57 13.02 -18.67
CA GLN A 102 -3.95 13.01 -18.19
C GLN A 102 -4.24 11.82 -17.26
N GLY A 103 -3.89 10.59 -17.65
CA GLY A 103 -4.12 9.43 -16.79
C GLY A 103 -3.24 9.42 -15.56
N ARG A 104 -1.98 9.87 -15.68
CA ARG A 104 -1.09 10.07 -14.51
C ARG A 104 -1.70 11.07 -13.52
N LYS A 105 -2.21 12.20 -14.00
CA LYS A 105 -2.91 13.19 -13.15
C LYS A 105 -4.13 12.60 -12.43
N LEU A 106 -4.91 11.74 -13.10
CA LEU A 106 -6.04 11.06 -12.46
C LEU A 106 -5.56 10.10 -11.35
N ALA A 107 -4.47 9.36 -11.59
CA ALA A 107 -3.85 8.52 -10.58
C ALA A 107 -3.36 9.31 -9.36
N GLU A 108 -2.61 10.39 -9.59
CA GLU A 108 -2.12 11.28 -8.53
C GLU A 108 -3.28 11.84 -7.69
N MET A 109 -4.35 12.31 -8.34
CA MET A 109 -5.52 12.87 -7.65
C MET A 109 -6.21 11.83 -6.75
N ALA A 110 -6.32 10.58 -7.21
CA ALA A 110 -6.91 9.51 -6.43
C ALA A 110 -6.04 9.14 -5.21
N LEU A 111 -4.73 8.96 -5.42
CA LEU A 111 -3.78 8.57 -4.36
C LEU A 111 -3.51 9.67 -3.34
N ARG A 112 -3.60 10.95 -3.74
CA ARG A 112 -3.44 12.10 -2.83
C ARG A 112 -4.42 12.08 -1.67
N ARG A 113 -5.62 11.54 -1.87
CA ARG A 113 -6.66 11.41 -0.82
C ARG A 113 -6.28 10.47 0.33
N VAL A 114 -5.29 9.62 0.11
CA VAL A 114 -4.78 8.66 1.10
C VAL A 114 -3.31 8.89 1.42
N GLY A 115 -2.72 10.00 0.96
CA GLY A 115 -1.32 10.33 1.20
C GLY A 115 -0.32 9.43 0.46
N ALA A 116 -0.75 8.75 -0.62
CA ALA A 116 0.06 7.76 -1.33
C ALA A 116 0.55 8.27 -2.70
N VAL A 117 0.77 9.58 -2.85
CA VAL A 117 1.15 10.18 -4.16
C VAL A 117 2.44 9.56 -4.70
N ASP A 118 3.38 9.21 -3.83
CA ASP A 118 4.67 8.63 -4.21
C ASP A 118 4.54 7.23 -4.85
N LEU A 119 3.38 6.57 -4.69
CA LEU A 119 3.08 5.29 -5.35
C LEU A 119 2.46 5.45 -6.74
N THR A 120 2.31 6.68 -7.26
CA THR A 120 1.67 6.93 -8.57
C THR A 120 2.33 6.14 -9.68
N ASP A 121 3.66 6.18 -9.77
CA ASP A 121 4.38 5.54 -10.88
C ASP A 121 4.23 4.00 -10.83
N ARG A 122 4.26 3.40 -9.63
CA ARG A 122 3.98 1.98 -9.44
C ARG A 122 2.57 1.59 -9.89
N VAL A 123 1.57 2.43 -9.58
CA VAL A 123 0.18 2.18 -9.99
C VAL A 123 0.00 2.34 -11.49
N VAL A 124 0.67 3.30 -12.13
CA VAL A 124 0.67 3.48 -13.58
C VAL A 124 1.25 2.24 -14.27
N GLU A 125 2.42 1.78 -13.83
CA GLU A 125 3.07 0.57 -14.37
C GLU A 125 2.17 -0.67 -14.24
N ALA A 126 1.61 -0.91 -13.05
CA ALA A 126 0.71 -2.04 -12.82
C ALA A 126 -0.56 -1.97 -13.70
N ALA A 127 -1.09 -0.76 -13.92
CA ALA A 127 -2.25 -0.54 -14.78
C ALA A 127 -1.94 -0.81 -16.26
N GLU A 128 -0.73 -0.46 -16.73
CA GLU A 128 -0.28 -0.76 -18.08
C GLU A 128 -0.16 -2.27 -18.33
N ILE A 129 0.44 -2.99 -17.40
CA ILE A 129 0.55 -4.46 -17.45
C ILE A 129 -0.85 -5.08 -17.49
N SER A 130 -1.77 -4.58 -16.65
CA SER A 130 -3.16 -5.04 -16.61
C SER A 130 -3.89 -4.78 -17.92
N LEU A 131 -3.69 -3.61 -18.54
CA LEU A 131 -4.25 -3.26 -19.83
C LEU A 131 -3.71 -4.17 -20.94
N ALA A 132 -2.40 -4.44 -20.95
CA ALA A 132 -1.78 -5.35 -21.92
C ALA A 132 -2.35 -6.76 -21.78
N ALA A 133 -2.46 -7.28 -20.55
CA ALA A 133 -3.05 -8.60 -20.27
C ALA A 133 -4.52 -8.68 -20.70
N ALA A 134 -5.32 -7.65 -20.41
CA ALA A 134 -6.71 -7.57 -20.85
C ALA A 134 -6.82 -7.52 -22.38
N THR A 135 -5.96 -6.75 -23.04
CA THR A 135 -5.93 -6.61 -24.50
C THR A 135 -5.62 -7.94 -25.18
N VAL A 136 -4.61 -8.67 -24.70
CA VAL A 136 -4.29 -10.02 -25.18
C VAL A 136 -5.44 -10.98 -24.92
N SER A 137 -6.03 -10.94 -23.73
CA SER A 137 -7.16 -11.80 -23.37
C SER A 137 -8.35 -11.62 -24.31
N VAL A 138 -8.70 -10.37 -24.65
CA VAL A 138 -9.81 -10.09 -25.57
C VAL A 138 -9.44 -10.44 -27.02
N ASN A 139 -8.24 -10.07 -27.48
CA ASN A 139 -7.89 -10.21 -28.90
C ASN A 139 -7.51 -11.64 -29.29
N VAL A 140 -6.88 -12.40 -28.39
CA VAL A 140 -6.43 -13.78 -28.66
C VAL A 140 -7.47 -14.79 -28.21
N HIS A 141 -7.97 -14.64 -26.98
CA HIS A 141 -8.87 -15.63 -26.38
C HIS A 141 -10.35 -15.25 -26.51
N GLY A 142 -10.67 -14.02 -26.91
CA GLY A 142 -12.06 -13.54 -27.00
C GLY A 142 -12.95 -14.42 -27.87
N GLN A 143 -12.49 -14.80 -29.07
CA GLN A 143 -13.28 -15.67 -29.95
C GLN A 143 -13.54 -17.04 -29.34
N TRP A 144 -12.58 -17.60 -28.60
CA TRP A 144 -12.76 -18.86 -27.90
C TRP A 144 -13.74 -18.73 -26.73
N TYR A 145 -13.67 -17.63 -25.97
CA TYR A 145 -14.64 -17.33 -24.92
C TYR A 145 -16.06 -17.16 -25.47
N THR A 146 -16.22 -16.40 -26.56
CA THR A 146 -17.53 -16.26 -27.26
C THR A 146 -18.06 -17.61 -27.71
N TYR A 147 -17.21 -18.44 -28.33
CA TYR A 147 -17.61 -19.79 -28.74
C TYR A 147 -18.09 -20.63 -27.55
N LEU A 148 -17.36 -20.64 -26.42
CA LEU A 148 -17.78 -21.40 -25.25
C LEU A 148 -19.11 -20.89 -24.68
N THR A 149 -19.31 -19.58 -24.56
CA THR A 149 -20.55 -19.02 -24.01
C THR A 149 -21.76 -19.25 -24.91
N ASP A 150 -21.57 -19.24 -26.22
CA ASP A 150 -22.64 -19.44 -27.20
C ASP A 150 -23.03 -20.93 -27.36
N ASN A 151 -22.16 -21.86 -26.96
CA ASN A 151 -22.36 -23.31 -27.06
C ASN A 151 -22.57 -24.00 -25.69
N MET A 152 -22.81 -23.21 -24.63
CA MET A 152 -23.34 -23.68 -23.34
C MET A 152 -24.86 -23.58 -23.33
#